data_AF-J4WEH6-F1
#
_entry.id   AF-J4WEH6-F1
#
_cell.length_a   1.000
_cell.length_b   1.000
_cell.length_c   1.000
_cell.angle_alpha   90.00
_cell.angle_beta   90.00
_cell.angle_gamma   90.00
#
_symmetry.space_group_name_H-M   'P 1'
#
loop_
_entity.id
_entity.type
_entity.pdbx_description
1 polymer ?
#
loop_
_entity_poly.entity_id
_entity_poly.type
_entity_poly.pdbx_seq_one_letter_code
_entity_poly.pdbx_strand_id
1 'polypeptide(L)'
;MQRIIPDKNWWDNESHNRNASTVCPYANSHSCPRYHDSVVLLKRSKMIAGITDTKEEELSEYWERTKFSSLCDEELPSVCSNKNGGVSSISNFCPEISYKYFYYYADYMCKYVDEIDQDTGVRIAKNDSIKNDWKYSWMTVTPRFYLDCDVFSHVKQFNETLGNDYLKRLHPNIVQQISRMNNCLDSNDPAGALHAASNILETMAKDISQNPNVSNQSLGGFFEQFKKKSNLSNNLIVAIKDIYDLRNKLPTAGHGSLDKPELTMADAIAIAAMTKAILEIEYRSKAI
;
A
#
# COMPACT_ATOMS: atom_id res chain seq x y z
N MET A 1 30.29 -23.49 9.97
CA MET A 1 29.00 -22.98 9.44
C MET A 1 29.17 -22.87 7.93
N GLN A 2 28.21 -23.38 7.13
CA GLN A 2 28.31 -23.41 5.67
C GLN A 2 28.20 -21.99 5.09
N ARG A 3 29.06 -21.63 4.12
CA ARG A 3 29.01 -20.31 3.46
C ARG A 3 27.76 -20.24 2.58
N ILE A 4 26.87 -19.30 2.88
CA ILE A 4 25.68 -19.00 2.08
C ILE A 4 26.05 -17.92 1.06
N ILE A 5 25.66 -18.14 -0.20
CA ILE A 5 25.73 -17.14 -1.26
C ILE A 5 24.29 -16.65 -1.49
N PRO A 6 23.89 -15.47 -0.98
CA PRO A 6 22.53 -14.98 -1.09
C PRO A 6 22.25 -14.38 -2.47
N ASP A 7 22.50 -15.15 -3.52
CA ASP A 7 22.18 -14.79 -4.90
C ASP A 7 20.72 -15.11 -5.23
N LYS A 8 20.36 -14.96 -6.51
CA LYS A 8 19.02 -15.29 -6.98
C LYS A 8 18.63 -16.75 -6.77
N ASN A 9 19.57 -17.69 -6.93
CA ASN A 9 19.26 -19.11 -6.74
C ASN A 9 18.94 -19.40 -5.28
N TRP A 10 19.70 -18.80 -4.35
CA TRP A 10 19.40 -18.89 -2.93
C TRP A 10 18.02 -18.30 -2.61
N TRP A 11 17.71 -17.12 -3.13
CA TRP A 11 16.42 -16.46 -2.91
C TRP A 11 15.23 -17.26 -3.46
N ASP A 12 15.36 -17.77 -4.69
CA ASP A 12 14.34 -18.62 -5.32
C ASP A 12 14.15 -19.91 -4.50
N ASN A 13 15.22 -20.53 -4.01
CA ASN A 13 15.13 -21.71 -3.14
C ASN A 13 14.43 -21.40 -1.80
N GLU A 14 14.74 -20.26 -1.16
CA GLU A 14 14.05 -19.82 0.07
C GLU A 14 12.55 -19.59 -0.18
N SER A 15 12.19 -18.98 -1.31
CA SER A 15 10.80 -18.78 -1.74
C SER A 15 10.07 -20.12 -1.91
N HIS A 16 10.68 -21.10 -2.59
CA HIS A 16 10.08 -22.43 -2.76
C HIS A 16 9.93 -23.16 -1.41
N ASN A 17 10.98 -23.16 -0.59
CA ASN A 17 10.98 -23.84 0.72
C ASN A 17 9.92 -23.29 1.68
N ARG A 18 9.61 -22.00 1.57
CA ARG A 18 8.68 -21.30 2.46
C ARG A 18 7.29 -21.09 1.83
N ASN A 19 7.06 -21.62 0.62
CA ASN A 19 5.84 -21.40 -0.16
C ASN A 19 5.46 -19.90 -0.24
N ALA A 20 6.46 -19.09 -0.56
CA ALA A 20 6.39 -17.64 -0.53
C ALA A 20 6.63 -17.06 -1.94
N SER A 21 6.23 -15.82 -2.18
CA SER A 21 6.49 -15.11 -3.44
C SER A 21 7.99 -14.99 -3.71
N THR A 22 8.39 -14.96 -4.98
CA THR A 22 9.79 -14.71 -5.39
C THR A 22 10.17 -13.23 -5.30
N VAL A 23 9.22 -12.35 -4.98
CA VAL A 23 9.46 -10.92 -4.74
C VAL A 23 8.72 -10.51 -3.48
N CYS A 24 9.36 -9.69 -2.66
CA CYS A 24 8.70 -9.08 -1.50
C CYS A 24 7.49 -8.24 -1.97
N PRO A 25 6.27 -8.54 -1.50
CA PRO A 25 5.06 -7.83 -1.94
C PRO A 25 5.06 -6.32 -1.64
N TYR A 26 5.92 -5.88 -0.73
CA TYR A 26 6.02 -4.49 -0.28
C TYR A 26 7.31 -3.80 -0.74
N ALA A 27 8.04 -4.36 -1.72
CA ALA A 27 9.29 -3.78 -2.26
C ALA A 27 9.03 -2.54 -3.12
N ASN A 28 8.52 -1.47 -2.51
CA ASN A 28 8.18 -0.21 -3.15
C ASN A 28 8.29 0.94 -2.14
N SER A 29 8.77 2.11 -2.58
CA SER A 29 8.92 3.30 -1.73
C SER A 29 7.60 3.83 -1.14
N HIS A 30 6.46 3.54 -1.75
CA HIS A 30 5.12 3.87 -1.24
C HIS A 30 4.56 2.83 -0.26
N SER A 31 5.12 1.62 -0.25
CA SER A 31 4.58 0.51 0.55
C SER A 31 5.48 0.11 1.71
N CYS A 32 6.77 0.45 1.67
CA CYS A 32 7.73 0.08 2.72
C CYS A 32 8.72 1.21 3.00
N PRO A 33 8.84 1.69 4.25
CA PRO A 33 9.79 2.74 4.62
C PRO A 33 11.24 2.25 4.46
N ARG A 34 11.55 1.02 4.87
CA ARG A 34 12.90 0.43 4.70
C ARG A 34 13.35 0.40 3.23
N TYR A 35 12.43 0.13 2.29
CA TYR A 35 12.73 0.19 0.86
C TYR A 35 13.03 1.63 0.42
N HIS A 36 12.19 2.59 0.84
CA HIS A 36 12.37 4.01 0.56
C HIS A 36 13.71 4.54 1.09
N ASP A 37 14.00 4.33 2.37
CA ASP A 37 15.21 4.82 3.03
C ASP A 37 16.48 4.23 2.42
N SER A 38 16.44 2.94 2.04
CA SER A 38 17.56 2.30 1.34
C SER A 38 17.87 2.99 0.00
N VAL A 39 16.84 3.37 -0.76
CA VAL A 39 17.00 4.10 -2.03
C VAL A 39 17.57 5.51 -1.79
N VAL A 40 17.02 6.22 -0.81
CA VAL A 40 17.45 7.57 -0.44
C VAL A 40 18.92 7.58 0.01
N LEU A 41 19.33 6.62 0.83
CA LEU A 41 20.72 6.50 1.28
C LEU A 41 21.68 6.23 0.11
N LEU A 42 21.33 5.34 -0.82
CA LEU A 42 22.17 5.12 -2.00
C LEU A 42 22.29 6.35 -2.91
N LYS A 43 21.22 7.15 -3.03
CA LYS A 43 21.25 8.44 -3.71
C LYS A 43 22.19 9.41 -2.99
N ARG A 44 22.06 9.55 -1.67
CA ARG A 44 22.93 10.41 -0.84
C ARG A 44 24.40 9.98 -0.89
N SER A 45 24.66 8.68 -0.99
CA SER A 45 25.99 8.11 -1.23
C SER A 45 26.47 8.19 -2.69
N LYS A 46 25.73 8.87 -3.57
CA LYS A 46 26.05 9.07 -4.99
C LYS A 46 26.21 7.78 -5.79
N MET A 47 25.63 6.67 -5.34
CA MET A 47 25.66 5.39 -6.06
C MET A 47 24.62 5.34 -7.18
N ILE A 48 23.49 6.02 -7.00
CA ILE A 48 22.36 6.01 -7.93
C ILE A 48 21.80 7.42 -8.09
N ALA A 49 21.11 7.68 -9.21
CA ALA A 49 20.34 8.91 -9.39
C ALA A 49 19.15 9.00 -8.41
N GLY A 50 18.59 7.85 -8.02
CA GLY A 50 17.50 7.75 -7.05
C GLY A 50 16.16 8.26 -7.57
N ILE A 51 15.35 8.80 -6.67
CA ILE A 51 14.07 9.47 -6.93
C ILE A 51 14.26 10.99 -7.04
N THR A 52 13.36 11.69 -7.71
CA THR A 52 13.39 13.16 -7.80
C THR A 52 13.29 13.78 -6.41
N ASP A 53 13.94 14.94 -6.21
CA ASP A 53 13.99 15.60 -4.89
C ASP A 53 12.58 15.89 -4.36
N THR A 54 11.68 16.41 -5.20
CA THR A 54 10.27 16.61 -4.86
C THR A 54 9.60 15.32 -4.37
N LYS A 55 9.91 14.17 -4.98
CA LYS A 55 9.28 12.90 -4.59
C LYS A 55 9.88 12.31 -3.32
N GLU A 56 11.14 12.58 -3.05
CA GLU A 56 11.81 12.23 -1.80
C GLU A 56 11.19 12.98 -0.63
N GLU A 57 10.99 14.30 -0.77
CA GLU A 57 10.36 15.14 0.26
C GLU A 57 8.92 14.67 0.55
N GLU A 58 8.09 14.48 -0.49
CA GLU A 58 6.72 13.97 -0.35
C GLU A 58 6.65 12.64 0.42
N LEU A 59 7.54 11.70 0.08
CA LEU A 59 7.55 10.37 0.69
C LEU A 59 8.10 10.40 2.11
N SER A 60 9.10 11.24 2.38
CA SER A 60 9.66 11.42 3.72
C SER A 60 8.59 11.97 4.66
N GLU A 61 7.89 13.04 4.26
CA GLU A 61 6.77 13.59 5.04
C GLU A 61 5.64 12.57 5.24
N TYR A 62 5.35 11.77 4.22
CA TYR A 62 4.35 10.71 4.33
C TYR A 62 4.73 9.72 5.44
N TRP A 63 5.97 9.21 5.43
CA TRP A 63 6.43 8.21 6.38
C TRP A 63 6.60 8.77 7.80
N GLU A 64 7.01 10.03 7.97
CA GLU A 64 7.10 10.72 9.26
C GLU A 64 5.75 10.75 10.01
N ARG A 65 4.64 10.88 9.27
CA ARG A 65 3.28 10.92 9.82
C ARG A 65 2.74 9.54 10.22
N THR A 66 3.48 8.47 9.95
CA THR A 66 3.08 7.09 10.26
C THR A 66 3.71 6.59 11.56
N LYS A 67 3.26 5.44 12.05
CA LYS A 67 3.87 4.78 13.22
C LYS A 67 5.31 4.28 12.97
N PHE A 68 5.82 4.34 11.73
CA PHE A 68 7.20 3.97 11.44
C PHE A 68 8.22 5.05 11.80
N SER A 69 7.79 6.27 12.13
CA SER A 69 8.69 7.33 12.58
C SER A 69 9.24 7.13 14.00
N SER A 70 8.70 6.16 14.75
CA SER A 70 9.14 5.84 16.11
C SER A 70 10.12 4.67 16.18
N LEU A 71 10.69 4.22 15.06
CA LEU A 71 11.73 3.18 15.06
C LEU A 71 13.03 3.74 15.65
N CYS A 72 13.79 2.89 16.33
CA CYS A 72 15.10 3.27 16.86
C CYS A 72 16.14 3.35 15.72
N ASP A 73 17.19 4.15 15.90
CA ASP A 73 18.25 4.34 14.90
C ASP A 73 18.91 3.01 14.48
N GLU A 74 18.99 2.04 15.38
CA GLU A 74 19.53 0.70 15.12
C GLU A 74 18.64 -0.16 14.21
N GLU A 75 17.38 0.21 13.98
CA GLU A 75 16.46 -0.49 13.08
C GLU A 75 16.38 0.16 11.70
N LEU A 76 16.90 1.40 11.59
CA LEU A 76 16.92 2.19 10.38
C LEU A 76 18.06 1.74 9.45
N PRO A 77 17.83 1.79 8.12
CA PRO A 77 18.90 1.61 7.15
C PRO A 77 20.03 2.61 7.36
N SER A 78 21.27 2.15 7.20
CA SER A 78 22.45 3.01 7.27
C SER A 78 23.49 2.63 6.23
N VAL A 79 24.26 3.64 5.79
CA VAL A 79 25.37 3.48 4.85
C VAL A 79 26.59 4.17 5.42
N CYS A 80 27.71 3.45 5.51
CA CYS A 80 29.01 4.06 5.69
C CYS A 80 29.69 4.22 4.34
N SER A 81 30.30 5.38 4.12
CA SER A 81 31.08 5.66 2.92
C SER A 81 32.57 5.67 3.25
N ASN A 82 33.39 5.21 2.30
CA ASN A 82 34.83 5.38 2.38
C ASN A 82 35.24 6.85 2.15
N LYS A 83 36.47 7.20 2.55
CA LYS A 83 37.01 8.57 2.39
C LYS A 83 37.05 9.05 0.93
N ASN A 84 36.98 8.13 -0.04
CA ASN A 84 37.15 8.40 -1.46
C ASN A 84 35.81 8.45 -2.23
N GLY A 85 34.68 8.36 -1.55
CA GLY A 85 33.35 8.28 -2.19
C GLY A 85 33.05 6.88 -2.71
N GLY A 86 32.24 6.14 -1.95
CA GLY A 86 31.86 4.76 -2.26
C GLY A 86 31.38 4.06 -0.99
N VAL A 87 30.49 3.08 -1.14
CA VAL A 87 29.89 2.37 0.00
C VAL A 87 30.90 1.38 0.61
N SER A 88 31.25 1.60 1.88
CA SER A 88 32.10 0.70 2.65
C SER A 88 31.28 -0.33 3.42
N SER A 89 30.12 0.06 3.94
CA SER A 89 29.18 -0.88 4.54
C SER A 89 27.74 -0.37 4.41
N ILE A 90 26.81 -1.32 4.44
CA ILE A 90 25.38 -1.06 4.59
C ILE A 90 24.85 -1.91 5.74
N SER A 91 23.87 -1.39 6.47
CA SER A 91 23.18 -2.11 7.56
C SER A 91 21.67 -1.89 7.48
N ASN A 92 20.88 -2.90 7.88
CA ASN A 92 19.42 -2.92 7.86
C ASN A 92 18.79 -2.58 6.49
N PHE A 93 19.52 -2.81 5.42
CA PHE A 93 19.07 -2.49 4.07
C PHE A 93 17.94 -3.40 3.62
N CYS A 94 17.07 -2.88 2.74
CA CYS A 94 16.08 -3.72 2.08
C CYS A 94 16.79 -4.76 1.19
N PRO A 95 16.56 -6.08 1.37
CA PRO A 95 17.26 -7.11 0.61
C PRO A 95 17.05 -7.01 -0.90
N GLU A 96 15.91 -6.51 -1.34
CA GLU A 96 15.58 -6.27 -2.75
C GLU A 96 16.42 -5.13 -3.35
N ILE A 97 16.66 -4.07 -2.58
CA ILE A 97 17.56 -2.97 -2.97
C ILE A 97 19.01 -3.47 -2.98
N SER A 98 19.40 -4.24 -1.96
CA SER A 98 20.73 -4.84 -1.89
C SER A 98 21.01 -5.72 -3.09
N TYR A 99 20.07 -6.58 -3.48
CA TYR A 99 20.23 -7.43 -4.66
C TYR A 99 20.27 -6.60 -5.95
N LYS A 100 19.41 -5.59 -6.08
CA LYS A 100 19.35 -4.75 -7.28
C LYS A 100 20.67 -4.04 -7.60
N TYR A 101 21.43 -3.61 -6.58
CA TYR A 101 22.66 -2.82 -6.78
C TYR A 101 23.96 -3.55 -6.43
N PHE A 102 23.89 -4.58 -5.57
CA PHE A 102 25.06 -5.34 -5.13
C PHE A 102 24.98 -6.83 -5.47
N TYR A 103 23.89 -7.30 -6.09
CA TYR A 103 23.67 -8.69 -6.52
C TYR A 103 23.57 -9.73 -5.39
N TYR A 104 23.35 -9.27 -4.15
CA TYR A 104 23.17 -10.11 -2.97
C TYR A 104 21.93 -9.69 -2.18
N TYR A 105 21.06 -10.65 -1.86
CA TYR A 105 19.91 -10.48 -0.98
C TYR A 105 20.36 -10.47 0.49
N ALA A 106 20.80 -9.30 0.94
CA ALA A 106 21.38 -9.09 2.24
C ALA A 106 20.86 -7.79 2.88
N ASP A 107 20.79 -7.76 4.20
CA ASP A 107 20.51 -6.54 4.97
C ASP A 107 21.78 -5.87 5.49
N TYR A 108 22.86 -6.64 5.64
CA TYR A 108 24.17 -6.15 6.05
C TYR A 108 25.28 -6.65 5.13
N MET A 109 26.12 -5.72 4.69
CA MET A 109 27.35 -6.02 3.94
C MET A 109 28.46 -5.06 4.36
N CYS A 110 29.67 -5.56 4.52
CA CYS A 110 30.84 -4.76 4.89
C CYS A 110 32.06 -5.12 4.05
N LYS A 111 32.75 -4.09 3.52
CA LYS A 111 34.01 -4.22 2.80
C LYS A 111 35.14 -4.61 3.75
N TYR A 112 36.24 -5.09 3.17
CA TYR A 112 37.47 -5.34 3.91
C TYR A 112 38.02 -4.04 4.50
N VAL A 113 38.67 -4.17 5.67
CA VAL A 113 39.29 -3.04 6.37
C VAL A 113 40.51 -2.55 5.60
N ASP A 114 41.31 -3.47 5.09
CA ASP A 114 42.48 -3.19 4.27
C ASP A 114 42.68 -4.22 3.13
N GLU A 115 43.73 -4.00 2.33
CA GLU A 115 44.09 -4.84 1.19
C GLU A 115 44.58 -6.24 1.60
N ILE A 116 45.17 -6.38 2.80
CA ILE A 116 45.69 -7.66 3.30
C ILE A 116 44.53 -8.60 3.64
N ASP A 117 43.50 -8.05 4.28
CA ASP A 117 42.27 -8.77 4.58
C ASP A 117 41.54 -9.16 3.28
N GLN A 118 41.50 -8.24 2.31
CA GLN A 118 40.91 -8.50 1.00
C GLN A 118 41.63 -9.64 0.26
N ASP A 119 42.95 -9.64 0.22
CA ASP A 119 43.75 -10.69 -0.42
C ASP A 119 43.53 -12.05 0.24
N THR A 120 43.32 -12.07 1.55
CA THR A 120 42.97 -13.28 2.28
C THR A 120 41.59 -13.79 1.88
N GLY A 121 40.61 -12.89 1.79
CA GLY A 121 39.28 -13.19 1.29
C GLY A 121 39.24 -13.78 -0.12
N VAL A 122 39.96 -13.13 -1.05
CA VAL A 122 40.06 -13.54 -2.45
C VAL A 122 40.74 -14.91 -2.58
N ARG A 123 41.80 -15.17 -1.80
CA ARG A 123 42.47 -16.49 -1.78
C ARG A 123 41.51 -17.59 -1.32
N ILE A 124 40.72 -17.34 -0.28
CA ILE A 124 39.70 -18.28 0.19
C ILE A 124 38.66 -18.53 -0.91
N ALA A 125 38.14 -17.48 -1.54
CA ALA A 125 37.14 -17.61 -2.61
C ALA A 125 37.66 -18.42 -3.81
N LYS A 126 38.93 -18.23 -4.19
CA LYS A 126 39.59 -19.00 -5.26
C LYS A 126 39.73 -20.48 -4.89
N ASN A 127 40.16 -20.77 -3.67
CA ASN A 127 40.33 -22.14 -3.20
C ASN A 127 38.99 -22.89 -3.12
N ASP A 128 37.94 -22.22 -2.65
CA ASP A 128 36.62 -22.83 -2.51
C ASP A 128 35.90 -22.99 -3.86
N SER A 129 36.28 -22.19 -4.87
CA SER A 129 35.72 -22.24 -6.24
C SER A 129 34.18 -22.15 -6.28
N ILE A 130 33.61 -21.39 -5.34
CA ILE A 130 32.16 -21.16 -5.24
C ILE A 130 31.77 -20.08 -6.26
N LYS A 131 30.69 -20.33 -7.01
CA LYS A 131 30.15 -19.36 -7.97
C LYS A 131 29.56 -18.15 -7.23
N ASN A 132 29.83 -16.95 -7.75
CA ASN A 132 29.33 -15.68 -7.20
C ASN A 132 29.70 -15.47 -5.72
N ASP A 133 30.92 -15.86 -5.32
CA ASP A 133 31.36 -15.70 -3.95
C ASP A 133 31.55 -14.22 -3.60
N TRP A 134 30.78 -13.75 -2.60
CA TRP A 134 30.86 -12.38 -2.14
C TRP A 134 32.23 -12.03 -1.55
N LYS A 135 33.07 -13.00 -1.14
CA LYS A 135 34.43 -12.78 -0.62
C LYS A 135 35.40 -12.13 -1.61
N TYR A 136 35.08 -12.11 -2.90
CA TYR A 136 35.85 -11.31 -3.86
C TYR A 136 35.72 -9.80 -3.59
N SER A 137 34.66 -9.38 -2.93
CA SER A 137 34.28 -7.97 -2.80
C SER A 137 33.90 -7.55 -1.39
N TRP A 138 33.51 -8.46 -0.51
CA TRP A 138 32.94 -8.18 0.80
C TRP A 138 33.59 -9.06 1.86
N MET A 139 33.90 -8.49 3.02
CA MET A 139 34.41 -9.21 4.17
C MET A 139 33.33 -10.04 4.84
N THR A 140 32.13 -9.43 4.94
CA THR A 140 30.96 -10.01 5.59
C THR A 140 29.73 -9.67 4.78
N VAL A 141 28.86 -10.67 4.61
CA VAL A 141 27.52 -10.53 4.05
C VAL A 141 26.57 -11.31 4.96
N THR A 142 25.49 -10.68 5.39
CA THR A 142 24.40 -11.31 6.15
C THR A 142 23.22 -11.54 5.21
N PRO A 143 22.97 -12.80 4.78
CA PRO A 143 21.79 -13.14 3.99
C PRO A 143 20.50 -12.75 4.69
N ARG A 144 19.53 -12.24 3.95
CA ARG A 144 18.21 -11.91 4.51
C ARG A 144 17.11 -12.16 3.49
N PHE A 145 16.23 -13.13 3.76
CA PHE A 145 15.00 -13.31 2.99
C PHE A 145 13.94 -12.33 3.49
N TYR A 146 13.03 -11.87 2.62
CA TYR A 146 12.10 -10.80 3.02
C TYR A 146 11.13 -11.19 4.16
N LEU A 147 10.81 -12.47 4.32
CA LEU A 147 10.01 -12.94 5.46
C LEU A 147 10.77 -12.85 6.79
N ASP A 148 12.10 -12.82 6.76
CA ASP A 148 12.97 -12.69 7.93
C ASP A 148 13.36 -11.23 8.21
N CYS A 149 12.85 -10.27 7.41
CA CYS A 149 13.09 -8.86 7.59
C CYS A 149 12.33 -8.34 8.81
N ASP A 150 13.02 -7.67 9.74
CA ASP A 150 12.47 -7.33 11.07
C ASP A 150 11.25 -6.39 11.00
N VAL A 151 11.18 -5.58 9.95
CA VAL A 151 10.03 -4.67 9.71
C VAL A 151 8.91 -5.33 8.91
N PHE A 152 9.08 -6.54 8.37
CA PHE A 152 8.13 -7.13 7.43
C PHE A 152 6.74 -7.32 8.03
N SER A 153 6.64 -7.83 9.27
CA SER A 153 5.36 -8.03 9.96
C SER A 153 4.61 -6.70 10.16
N HIS A 154 5.33 -5.66 10.59
CA HIS A 154 4.79 -4.32 10.78
C HIS A 154 4.36 -3.68 9.45
N VAL A 155 5.17 -3.81 8.41
CA VAL A 155 4.86 -3.33 7.04
C VAL A 155 3.65 -4.07 6.48
N LYS A 156 3.57 -5.39 6.64
CA LYS A 156 2.41 -6.20 6.26
C LYS A 156 1.16 -5.69 6.96
N GLN A 157 1.19 -5.58 8.29
CA GLN A 157 0.05 -5.09 9.06
C GLN A 157 -0.33 -3.67 8.67
N PHE A 158 0.63 -2.78 8.45
CA PHE A 158 0.39 -1.40 8.03
C PHE A 158 -0.31 -1.35 6.68
N ASN A 159 0.18 -2.07 5.67
CA ASN A 159 -0.42 -2.08 4.33
C ASN A 159 -1.78 -2.80 4.33
N GLU A 160 -1.93 -3.89 5.08
CA GLU A 160 -3.21 -4.59 5.23
C GLU A 160 -4.23 -3.75 6.01
N THR A 161 -3.78 -2.93 6.96
CA THR A 161 -4.63 -1.98 7.67
C THR A 161 -4.97 -0.81 6.76
N LEU A 162 -4.03 -0.16 6.08
CA LEU A 162 -4.32 0.91 5.10
C LEU A 162 -5.29 0.47 4.01
N GLY A 163 -5.20 -0.77 3.53
CA GLY A 163 -6.12 -1.33 2.56
C GLY A 163 -7.49 -1.74 3.11
N ASN A 164 -7.59 -2.12 4.40
CA ASN A 164 -8.85 -2.59 5.02
C ASN A 164 -9.54 -1.58 5.95
N ASP A 165 -8.87 -0.53 6.38
CA ASP A 165 -9.32 0.37 7.42
C ASP A 165 -10.52 1.22 6.97
N TYR A 166 -10.62 1.53 5.67
CA TYR A 166 -11.84 2.07 5.09
C TYR A 166 -13.02 1.10 5.24
N LEU A 167 -12.93 -0.11 4.70
CA LEU A 167 -14.04 -1.08 4.70
C LEU A 167 -14.44 -1.53 6.11
N LYS A 168 -13.49 -1.61 7.05
CA LYS A 168 -13.76 -1.94 8.46
C LYS A 168 -14.55 -0.86 9.20
N ARG A 169 -14.45 0.40 8.79
CA ARG A 169 -15.26 1.50 9.36
C ARG A 169 -16.70 1.49 8.86
N LEU A 170 -16.96 0.86 7.71
CA LEU A 170 -18.28 0.86 7.10
C LEU A 170 -19.21 -0.14 7.79
N HIS A 171 -20.49 0.19 7.81
CA HIS A 171 -21.52 -0.75 8.23
C HIS A 171 -21.51 -2.01 7.33
N PRO A 172 -21.68 -3.24 7.86
CA PRO A 172 -21.62 -4.48 7.06
C PRO A 172 -22.53 -4.49 5.83
N ASN A 173 -23.73 -3.92 5.96
CA ASN A 173 -24.66 -3.77 4.83
C ASN A 173 -24.10 -2.87 3.72
N ILE A 174 -23.34 -1.82 4.05
CA ILE A 174 -22.67 -0.96 3.06
C ILE A 174 -21.62 -1.79 2.30
N VAL A 175 -20.81 -2.57 3.01
CA VAL A 175 -19.80 -3.45 2.39
C VAL A 175 -20.46 -4.43 1.41
N GLN A 176 -21.57 -5.04 1.79
CA GLN A 176 -22.33 -5.93 0.90
C GLN A 176 -22.87 -5.20 -0.33
N GLN A 177 -23.38 -3.97 -0.17
CA GLN A 177 -23.89 -3.18 -1.29
C GLN A 177 -22.76 -2.67 -2.21
N ILE A 178 -21.56 -2.39 -1.69
CA ILE A 178 -20.37 -2.09 -2.51
C ILE A 178 -20.03 -3.28 -3.40
N SER A 179 -20.05 -4.51 -2.86
CA SER A 179 -19.83 -5.71 -3.66
C SER A 179 -20.89 -5.86 -4.76
N ARG A 180 -22.17 -5.63 -4.44
CA ARG A 180 -23.25 -5.63 -5.46
C ARG A 180 -23.04 -4.58 -6.53
N MET A 181 -22.68 -3.35 -6.14
CA MET A 181 -22.40 -2.26 -7.07
C MET A 181 -21.26 -2.62 -8.03
N ASN A 182 -20.16 -3.19 -7.53
CA ASN A 182 -19.05 -3.62 -8.37
C ASN A 182 -19.48 -4.76 -9.33
N ASN A 183 -20.24 -5.74 -8.85
CA ASN A 183 -20.73 -6.83 -9.70
C ASN A 183 -21.62 -6.30 -10.85
N CYS A 184 -22.43 -5.27 -10.60
CA CYS A 184 -23.21 -4.60 -11.65
C CYS A 184 -22.30 -3.91 -12.67
N LEU A 185 -21.22 -3.24 -12.22
CA LEU A 185 -20.24 -2.65 -13.13
C LEU A 185 -19.57 -3.71 -14.01
N ASP A 186 -19.15 -4.83 -13.41
CA ASP A 186 -18.50 -5.93 -14.12
C ASP A 186 -19.44 -6.62 -15.12
N SER A 187 -20.75 -6.58 -14.85
CA SER A 187 -21.80 -7.15 -15.71
C SER A 187 -22.34 -6.17 -16.75
N ASN A 188 -21.76 -4.96 -16.88
CA ASN A 188 -22.27 -3.87 -17.71
C ASN A 188 -23.74 -3.48 -17.43
N ASP A 189 -24.13 -3.50 -16.15
CA ASP A 189 -25.45 -3.10 -15.67
C ASP A 189 -25.37 -1.73 -14.97
N PRO A 190 -25.48 -0.61 -15.72
CA PRO A 190 -25.35 0.73 -15.15
C PRO A 190 -26.50 1.06 -14.19
N ALA A 191 -27.71 0.56 -14.46
CA ALA A 191 -28.88 0.81 -13.63
C ALA A 191 -28.80 0.07 -12.29
N GLY A 192 -28.32 -1.17 -12.29
CA GLY A 192 -28.03 -1.93 -11.07
C GLY A 192 -26.93 -1.28 -10.24
N ALA A 193 -25.89 -0.74 -10.87
CA ALA A 193 -24.84 0.02 -10.17
C ALA A 193 -25.40 1.27 -9.48
N LEU A 194 -26.25 2.05 -10.18
CA LEU A 194 -26.96 3.20 -9.60
C LEU A 194 -27.88 2.78 -8.44
N HIS A 195 -28.61 1.67 -8.56
CA HIS A 195 -29.46 1.14 -7.49
C HIS A 195 -28.65 0.83 -6.23
N ALA A 196 -27.55 0.09 -6.40
CA ALA A 196 -26.66 -0.26 -5.30
C ALA A 196 -26.03 0.99 -4.67
N ALA A 197 -25.57 1.95 -5.47
CA ALA A 197 -25.06 3.24 -5.01
C ALA A 197 -26.08 4.01 -4.16
N SER A 198 -27.32 4.11 -4.62
CA SER A 198 -28.41 4.76 -3.88
C SER A 198 -28.66 4.10 -2.52
N ASN A 199 -28.66 2.76 -2.48
CA ASN A 199 -28.82 2.01 -1.22
C ASN A 199 -27.64 2.17 -0.26
N ILE A 200 -26.41 2.24 -0.79
CA ILE A 200 -25.21 2.54 0.01
C ILE A 200 -25.38 3.88 0.71
N LEU A 201 -25.73 4.92 -0.03
CA LEU A 201 -25.88 6.28 0.49
C LEU A 201 -27.03 6.40 1.49
N GLU A 202 -28.16 5.73 1.24
CA GLU A 202 -29.25 5.67 2.23
C GLU A 202 -28.83 4.94 3.51
N THR A 203 -28.10 3.83 3.39
CA THR A 203 -27.62 3.07 4.56
C THR A 203 -26.63 3.88 5.38
N MET A 204 -25.69 4.58 4.72
CA MET A 204 -24.79 5.55 5.36
C MET A 204 -25.60 6.63 6.08
N ALA A 205 -26.58 7.24 5.40
CA ALA A 205 -27.36 8.32 6.00
C ALA A 205 -28.15 7.87 7.24
N LYS A 206 -28.65 6.62 7.27
CA LYS A 206 -29.28 6.01 8.46
C LYS A 206 -28.27 5.85 9.60
N ASP A 207 -27.09 5.33 9.30
CA ASP A 207 -26.02 5.14 10.29
C ASP A 207 -25.54 6.48 10.88
N ILE A 208 -25.34 7.51 10.04
CA ILE A 208 -24.96 8.87 10.47
C ILE A 208 -26.10 9.53 11.26
N SER A 209 -27.35 9.34 10.85
CA SER A 209 -28.50 9.93 11.54
C SER A 209 -28.66 9.40 12.97
N GLN A 210 -28.22 8.17 13.26
CA GLN A 210 -28.36 7.50 14.57
C GLN A 210 -29.76 7.67 15.18
N ASN A 211 -30.80 7.67 14.34
CA ASN A 211 -32.19 7.84 14.75
C ASN A 211 -32.96 6.55 14.45
N PRO A 212 -33.36 5.76 15.46
CA PRO A 212 -34.05 4.50 15.24
C PRO A 212 -35.38 4.67 14.47
N ASN A 213 -36.02 5.85 14.57
CA ASN A 213 -37.28 6.15 13.89
C ASN A 213 -37.16 6.25 12.36
N VAL A 214 -35.95 6.32 11.81
CA VAL A 214 -35.72 6.39 10.35
C VAL A 214 -35.34 5.05 9.72
N SER A 215 -35.24 3.98 10.52
CA SER A 215 -34.84 2.64 10.06
C SER A 215 -35.67 2.16 8.85
N ASN A 216 -36.99 2.38 8.90
CA ASN A 216 -37.95 2.01 7.85
C ASN A 216 -38.32 3.17 6.92
N GLN A 217 -37.64 4.32 7.01
CA GLN A 217 -37.87 5.44 6.11
C GLN A 217 -36.88 5.39 4.94
N SER A 218 -37.32 5.89 3.79
CA SER A 218 -36.46 6.11 2.64
C SER A 218 -35.65 7.40 2.81
N LEU A 219 -34.51 7.53 2.13
CA LEU A 219 -33.61 8.69 2.29
C LEU A 219 -34.36 10.03 2.18
N GLY A 220 -35.30 10.13 1.24
CA GLY A 220 -36.10 11.34 1.03
C GLY A 220 -36.86 11.80 2.28
N GLY A 221 -37.34 10.87 3.12
CA GLY A 221 -38.14 11.19 4.31
C GLY A 221 -37.35 11.79 5.48
N PHE A 222 -36.05 11.50 5.57
CA PHE A 222 -35.18 11.96 6.67
C PHE A 222 -33.94 12.73 6.19
N PHE A 223 -33.89 13.14 4.92
CA PHE A 223 -32.72 13.78 4.32
C PHE A 223 -32.25 15.02 5.08
N GLU A 224 -33.18 15.88 5.52
CA GLU A 224 -32.84 17.07 6.31
C GLU A 224 -32.26 16.74 7.68
N GLN A 225 -32.63 15.60 8.27
CA GLN A 225 -32.02 15.13 9.51
C GLN A 225 -30.58 14.66 9.26
N PHE A 226 -30.37 13.89 8.19
CA PHE A 226 -29.03 13.46 7.77
C PHE A 226 -28.12 14.68 7.51
N LYS A 227 -28.60 15.65 6.74
CA LYS A 227 -27.87 16.88 6.40
C LYS A 227 -27.36 17.64 7.62
N LYS A 228 -28.12 17.67 8.72
CA LYS A 228 -27.72 18.33 9.97
C LYS A 228 -26.65 17.57 10.76
N LYS A 229 -26.50 16.27 10.53
CA LYS A 229 -25.54 15.41 11.25
C LYS A 229 -24.30 15.05 10.43
N SER A 230 -24.37 15.16 9.11
CA SER A 230 -23.25 14.89 8.21
C SER A 230 -22.14 15.91 8.38
N ASN A 231 -20.89 15.44 8.26
CA ASN A 231 -19.70 16.28 8.21
C ASN A 231 -19.27 16.63 6.77
N LEU A 232 -20.06 16.22 5.76
CA LEU A 232 -19.75 16.48 4.36
C LEU A 232 -19.96 17.94 3.98
N SER A 233 -19.21 18.38 2.96
CA SER A 233 -19.49 19.66 2.32
C SER A 233 -20.86 19.65 1.63
N ASN A 234 -21.49 20.81 1.52
CA ASN A 234 -22.82 20.93 0.92
C ASN A 234 -22.87 20.37 -0.52
N ASN A 235 -21.78 20.46 -1.29
CA ASN A 235 -21.71 19.91 -2.65
C ASN A 235 -21.83 18.37 -2.65
N LEU A 236 -21.19 17.69 -1.69
CA LEU A 236 -21.30 16.24 -1.57
C LEU A 236 -22.68 15.83 -1.05
N ILE A 237 -23.28 16.62 -0.16
CA ILE A 237 -24.66 16.40 0.29
C ILE A 237 -25.65 16.52 -0.88
N VAL A 238 -25.48 17.52 -1.75
CA VAL A 238 -26.29 17.65 -2.98
C VAL A 238 -26.10 16.45 -3.89
N ALA A 239 -24.86 16.01 -4.12
CA ALA A 239 -24.58 14.83 -4.94
C ALA A 239 -25.26 13.56 -4.42
N ILE A 240 -25.34 13.38 -3.09
CA ILE A 240 -26.09 12.26 -2.48
C ILE A 240 -27.56 12.31 -2.89
N LYS A 241 -28.18 13.50 -2.82
CA LYS A 241 -29.59 13.67 -3.19
C LYS A 241 -29.81 13.44 -4.67
N ASP A 242 -28.91 13.93 -5.52
CA ASP A 242 -29.00 13.78 -6.97
C ASP A 242 -28.91 12.30 -7.38
N ILE A 243 -27.96 11.53 -6.80
CA ILE A 243 -27.84 10.09 -7.05
C ILE A 243 -29.12 9.36 -6.60
N TYR A 244 -29.63 9.69 -5.42
CA TYR A 244 -30.85 9.08 -4.89
C TYR A 244 -32.09 9.39 -5.75
N ASP A 245 -32.23 10.63 -6.21
CA ASP A 245 -33.35 11.05 -7.05
C ASP A 245 -33.26 10.49 -8.46
N LEU A 246 -32.06 10.40 -9.02
CA LEU A 246 -31.81 9.75 -10.30
C LEU A 246 -32.25 8.29 -10.26
N ARG A 247 -31.92 7.56 -9.18
CA ARG A 247 -32.39 6.18 -8.99
C ARG A 247 -33.91 6.08 -8.99
N ASN A 248 -34.60 7.03 -8.37
CA ASN A 248 -36.07 7.02 -8.29
C ASN A 248 -36.77 7.40 -9.61
N LYS A 249 -36.05 8.01 -10.55
CA LYS A 249 -36.57 8.38 -11.87
C LYS A 249 -36.20 7.34 -12.94
N LEU A 250 -35.05 6.67 -12.80
CA LEU A 250 -34.56 5.75 -13.83
C LEU A 250 -35.41 4.47 -13.88
N PRO A 251 -36.00 4.12 -15.04
CA PRO A 251 -36.97 3.02 -15.19
C PRO A 251 -36.47 1.60 -14.88
N THR A 252 -35.17 1.40 -14.72
CA THR A 252 -34.58 0.09 -14.44
C THR A 252 -33.75 0.07 -13.16
N ALA A 253 -33.60 1.20 -12.47
CA ALA A 253 -32.86 1.26 -11.20
C ALA A 253 -33.77 1.30 -9.98
N GLY A 254 -34.85 2.08 -9.99
CA GLY A 254 -35.73 2.20 -8.81
C GLY A 254 -37.17 2.51 -9.14
N HIS A 255 -37.47 2.68 -10.42
CA HIS A 255 -38.80 2.95 -10.94
C HIS A 255 -39.16 1.90 -11.99
N GLY A 256 -40.43 1.76 -12.35
CA GLY A 256 -40.91 0.78 -13.34
C GLY A 256 -41.58 1.44 -14.54
N SER A 257 -41.09 2.61 -14.96
CA SER A 257 -41.64 3.34 -16.12
C SER A 257 -41.41 2.57 -17.43
N LEU A 258 -42.19 2.91 -18.45
CA LEU A 258 -42.04 2.41 -19.82
C LEU A 258 -40.98 3.19 -20.63
N ASP A 259 -40.44 4.28 -20.08
CA ASP A 259 -39.41 5.07 -20.72
C ASP A 259 -38.11 4.28 -20.91
N LYS A 260 -37.34 4.63 -21.94
CA LYS A 260 -36.03 4.02 -22.16
C LYS A 260 -35.05 4.52 -21.09
N PRO A 261 -34.31 3.63 -20.40
CA PRO A 261 -33.29 4.07 -19.45
C PRO A 261 -32.10 4.68 -20.21
N GLU A 262 -31.76 5.92 -19.86
CA GLU A 262 -30.58 6.62 -20.37
C GLU A 262 -29.58 6.80 -19.23
N LEU A 263 -28.74 5.78 -19.01
CA LEU A 263 -27.59 5.82 -18.12
C LEU A 263 -26.46 5.02 -18.75
N THR A 264 -25.31 5.67 -18.99
CA THR A 264 -24.16 5.01 -19.59
C THR A 264 -23.30 4.30 -18.56
N MET A 265 -22.41 3.41 -19.01
CA MET A 265 -21.39 2.83 -18.13
C MET A 265 -20.42 3.87 -17.58
N ALA A 266 -20.14 4.94 -18.32
CA ALA A 266 -19.30 6.04 -17.83
C ALA A 266 -19.97 6.74 -16.65
N ASP A 267 -21.28 6.99 -16.73
CA ASP A 267 -22.06 7.56 -15.63
C ASP A 267 -22.06 6.63 -14.41
N ALA A 268 -22.28 5.34 -14.63
CA ALA A 268 -22.27 4.35 -13.55
C ALA A 268 -20.91 4.26 -12.84
N ILE A 269 -19.80 4.29 -13.58
CA ILE A 269 -18.44 4.32 -13.03
C ILE A 269 -18.24 5.61 -12.21
N ALA A 270 -18.66 6.75 -12.73
CA ALA A 270 -18.56 8.03 -12.02
C ALA A 270 -19.37 8.02 -10.72
N ILE A 271 -20.61 7.52 -10.75
CA ILE A 271 -21.49 7.38 -9.58
C ILE A 271 -20.87 6.45 -8.54
N ALA A 272 -20.32 5.30 -8.97
CA ALA A 272 -19.67 4.35 -8.07
C ALA A 272 -18.41 4.92 -7.42
N ALA A 273 -17.58 5.63 -8.18
CA ALA A 273 -16.41 6.31 -7.66
C ALA A 273 -16.79 7.42 -6.66
N MET A 274 -17.78 8.24 -7.00
CA MET A 274 -18.30 9.29 -6.14
C MET A 274 -18.89 8.73 -4.84
N THR A 275 -19.65 7.64 -4.92
CA THR A 275 -20.21 6.95 -3.75
C THR A 275 -19.11 6.47 -2.80
N LYS A 276 -18.04 5.86 -3.33
CA LYS A 276 -16.89 5.42 -2.52
C LYS A 276 -16.16 6.60 -1.88
N ALA A 277 -15.98 7.71 -2.61
CA ALA A 277 -15.37 8.92 -2.08
C ALA A 277 -16.20 9.56 -0.95
N ILE A 278 -17.52 9.63 -1.11
CA ILE A 278 -18.45 10.16 -0.09
C ILE A 278 -18.35 9.34 1.21
N LEU A 279 -18.39 8.00 1.10
CA LEU A 279 -18.24 7.11 2.25
C LEU A 279 -16.90 7.32 2.96
N GLU A 280 -15.80 7.37 2.19
CA GLU A 280 -14.46 7.54 2.74
C GLU A 280 -14.36 8.85 3.54
N ILE A 281 -14.86 9.96 2.99
CA ILE A 281 -14.83 11.25 3.66
C ILE A 281 -15.69 11.23 4.92
N GLU A 282 -16.96 10.80 4.82
CA GLU A 282 -17.89 10.83 5.96
C GLU A 282 -17.40 9.97 7.13
N TYR A 283 -17.02 8.71 6.87
CA TYR A 283 -16.58 7.79 7.92
C TYR A 283 -15.21 8.13 8.49
N ARG A 284 -14.31 8.74 7.70
CA ARG A 284 -13.02 9.21 8.21
C ARG A 284 -13.19 10.49 9.03
N SER A 285 -14.03 11.42 8.62
CA SER A 285 -14.35 12.63 9.38
C SER A 285 -15.02 12.32 10.73
N LYS A 286 -15.79 11.22 10.84
CA LYS A 286 -16.38 10.77 12.11
C LYS A 286 -15.35 10.23 13.12
N ALA A 287 -14.18 9.79 12.67
CA ALA A 287 -13.13 9.24 13.52
C ALA A 287 -12.18 10.30 14.10
N ILE A 288 -12.37 11.57 13.72
CA ILE A 288 -11.67 12.75 14.23
C ILE A 288 -12.54 13.39 15.31
#